data_AF-A0A957WU29-F1
#
_entry.id   AF-A0A957WU29-F1
#
_cell.length_a   1.000
_cell.length_b   1.000
_cell.length_c   1.000
_cell.angle_alpha   90.00
_cell.angle_beta   90.00
_cell.angle_gamma   90.00
#
_symmetry.space_group_name_H-M   'P 1'
#
loop_
_entity.id
_entity.type
_entity.pdbx_description
1 polymer ?
#
loop_
_entity_poly.entity_id
_entity_poly.type
_entity_poly.pdbx_seq_one_letter_code
_entity_poly.pdbx_strand_id
1 'polypeptide(L)'
;MIQTHSEITTKTDFSTIRYAQCWEDADILLEALDIRPGDTCLAIASAGDNALAMLSKHPGRVVALDFNPAQLACLELRVAAYRELSHTELLELIGSIPSQRRIALYRQCAWHLSPSAREFWDNHQTQITEGIGDAGKFERYFALFRRRL
;
A
#
# COMPACT_ATOMS: atom_id res chain seq x y z
N MET A 1 -10.38 13.69 -27.71
CA MET A 1 -10.27 13.33 -26.28
C MET A 1 -9.99 14.60 -25.50
N ILE A 2 -10.93 15.06 -24.68
CA ILE A 2 -10.67 16.18 -23.77
C ILE A 2 -9.84 15.60 -22.62
N GLN A 3 -8.54 15.92 -22.58
CA GLN A 3 -7.74 15.69 -21.39
C GLN A 3 -8.18 16.74 -20.35
N THR A 4 -9.15 16.39 -19.52
CA THR A 4 -9.45 17.14 -18.30
C THR A 4 -8.34 16.85 -17.30
N HIS A 5 -7.26 17.62 -17.38
CA HIS A 5 -6.28 17.69 -16.30
C HIS A 5 -6.96 18.32 -15.09
N SER A 6 -7.14 17.54 -14.03
CA SER A 6 -7.64 18.05 -12.74
C SER A 6 -6.70 19.15 -12.24
N GLU A 7 -7.22 20.23 -11.64
CA GLU A 7 -6.40 21.32 -11.09
C GLU A 7 -5.29 20.83 -10.14
N ILE A 8 -5.52 19.67 -9.51
CA ILE A 8 -4.63 19.04 -8.55
C ILE A 8 -3.35 18.47 -9.19
N THR A 9 -3.37 18.12 -10.49
CA THR A 9 -2.19 17.54 -11.18
C THR A 9 -1.07 18.53 -11.42
N THR A 10 -1.37 19.83 -11.43
CA THR A 10 -0.37 20.89 -11.59
C THR A 10 0.32 21.29 -10.28
N LYS A 11 -0.25 20.89 -9.14
CA LYS A 11 0.18 21.37 -7.81
C LYS A 11 0.87 20.29 -6.97
N THR A 12 0.78 19.01 -7.36
CA THR A 12 1.18 17.88 -6.52
C THR A 12 1.94 16.83 -7.31
N ASP A 13 3.12 16.45 -6.80
CA ASP A 13 3.89 15.31 -7.30
C ASP A 13 3.29 13.97 -6.84
N PHE A 14 2.80 13.18 -7.80
CA PHE A 14 2.22 11.85 -7.58
C PHE A 14 3.19 10.70 -7.84
N SER A 15 4.49 10.97 -7.91
CA SER A 15 5.50 9.91 -7.92
C SER A 15 5.83 9.42 -6.50
N THR A 16 5.39 10.14 -5.46
CA THR A 16 5.75 9.85 -4.07
C THR A 16 4.70 9.05 -3.32
N ILE A 17 5.16 8.08 -2.52
CA ILE A 17 4.32 7.37 -1.53
C ILE A 17 3.91 8.38 -0.47
N ARG A 18 2.60 8.63 -0.36
CA ARG A 18 2.05 9.62 0.58
C ARG A 18 1.89 9.01 1.95
N TYR A 19 1.21 7.88 1.98
CA TYR A 19 0.96 7.04 3.15
C TYR A 19 1.44 5.64 2.81
N ALA A 20 2.42 5.14 3.53
CA ALA A 20 2.80 3.75 3.41
C ALA A 20 1.88 2.88 4.26
N GLN A 21 1.29 3.39 5.34
CA GLN A 21 0.35 2.67 6.20
C GLN A 21 -0.89 3.54 6.50
N CYS A 22 -2.03 2.88 6.66
CA CYS A 22 -3.26 3.48 7.18
C CYS A 22 -3.19 3.49 8.71
N TRP A 23 -3.61 4.59 9.32
CA TRP A 23 -3.59 4.78 10.79
C TRP A 23 -4.99 4.81 11.40
N GLU A 24 -6.01 4.63 10.56
CA GLU A 24 -7.40 4.47 10.94
C GLU A 24 -7.66 3.12 11.61
N ASP A 25 -8.70 3.08 12.44
CA ASP A 25 -9.16 1.85 13.08
C ASP A 25 -9.98 1.01 12.09
N ALA A 26 -9.42 -0.14 11.70
CA ALA A 26 -10.06 -1.06 10.76
C ALA A 26 -11.31 -1.72 11.36
N ASP A 27 -11.39 -1.95 12.67
CA ASP A 27 -12.55 -2.57 13.29
C ASP A 27 -13.77 -1.63 13.26
N ILE A 28 -13.54 -0.34 13.55
CA ILE A 28 -14.58 0.70 13.43
C ILE A 28 -15.06 0.83 11.97
N LEU A 29 -14.14 0.81 11.00
CA LEU A 29 -14.50 0.84 9.58
C LEU A 29 -15.40 -0.36 9.20
N LEU A 30 -14.99 -1.57 9.61
CA LEU A 30 -15.69 -2.80 9.25
C LEU A 30 -17.06 -2.90 9.93
N GLU A 31 -17.18 -2.43 11.17
CA GLU A 31 -18.46 -2.32 11.88
C GLU A 31 -19.39 -1.33 11.17
N ALA A 32 -18.88 -0.13 10.83
CA ALA A 32 -19.68 0.92 10.22
C ALA A 32 -20.17 0.57 8.80
N LEU A 33 -19.36 -0.15 8.01
CA LEU A 33 -19.72 -0.54 6.65
C LEU A 33 -20.64 -1.75 6.58
N ASP A 34 -20.72 -2.56 7.66
CA ASP A 34 -21.56 -3.76 7.75
C ASP A 34 -21.49 -4.67 6.52
N ILE A 35 -20.26 -4.90 6.02
CA ILE A 35 -20.01 -5.61 4.75
C ILE A 35 -20.54 -7.04 4.83
N ARG A 36 -21.34 -7.43 3.84
CA ARG A 36 -21.94 -8.77 3.73
C ARG A 36 -21.25 -9.61 2.66
N PRO A 37 -21.27 -10.95 2.79
CA PRO A 37 -20.74 -11.82 1.77
C PRO A 37 -21.41 -11.58 0.40
N GLY A 38 -20.59 -11.42 -0.64
CA GLY A 38 -21.06 -11.13 -2.00
C GLY A 38 -21.14 -9.64 -2.36
N ASP A 39 -20.96 -8.73 -1.41
CA ASP A 39 -20.95 -7.28 -1.68
C ASP A 39 -19.81 -6.87 -2.63
N THR A 40 -20.02 -5.77 -3.35
CA THR A 40 -18.95 -5.05 -4.06
C THR A 40 -18.59 -3.81 -3.26
N CYS A 41 -17.41 -3.78 -2.66
CA CYS A 41 -16.92 -2.64 -1.91
C CYS A 41 -16.07 -1.73 -2.79
N LEU A 42 -16.15 -0.42 -2.56
CA LEU A 42 -15.31 0.59 -3.19
C LEU A 42 -14.47 1.26 -2.11
N ALA A 43 -13.16 1.34 -2.32
CA ALA A 43 -12.24 1.99 -1.39
C ALA A 43 -11.33 2.98 -2.14
N ILE A 44 -11.03 4.10 -1.51
CA ILE A 44 -9.86 4.89 -1.89
C ILE A 44 -8.63 4.09 -1.45
N ALA A 45 -7.68 3.86 -2.34
CA ALA A 45 -6.57 2.95 -2.04
C ALA A 45 -5.74 3.50 -0.86
N SER A 46 -5.29 4.76 -0.89
CA SER A 46 -4.43 5.30 0.15
C SER A 46 -3.23 4.37 0.41
N ALA A 47 -3.03 3.86 1.62
CA ALA A 47 -2.02 2.82 1.91
C ALA A 47 -2.48 1.39 1.56
N GLY A 48 -3.77 1.18 1.34
CA GLY A 48 -4.37 -0.09 0.97
C GLY A 48 -4.88 -0.95 2.13
N ASP A 49 -4.54 -0.60 3.39
CA ASP A 49 -4.88 -1.45 4.54
C ASP A 49 -6.39 -1.62 4.72
N ASN A 50 -7.16 -0.53 4.61
CA ASN A 50 -8.62 -0.58 4.71
C ASN A 50 -9.24 -1.43 3.59
N ALA A 51 -8.76 -1.28 2.35
CA ALA A 51 -9.24 -2.10 1.23
C ALA A 51 -8.99 -3.60 1.47
N LEU A 52 -7.83 -3.94 2.05
CA LEU A 52 -7.50 -5.32 2.40
C LEU A 52 -8.28 -5.82 3.62
N ALA A 53 -8.52 -4.96 4.62
CA ALA A 53 -9.32 -5.28 5.80
C ALA A 53 -10.76 -5.66 5.41
N MET A 54 -11.36 -4.97 4.43
CA MET A 54 -12.69 -5.31 3.89
C MET A 54 -12.78 -6.76 3.40
N LEU A 55 -11.69 -7.34 2.87
CA LEU A 55 -11.68 -8.73 2.40
C LEU A 55 -11.92 -9.75 3.52
N SER A 56 -11.68 -9.38 4.79
CA SER A 56 -11.95 -10.24 5.96
C SER A 56 -13.44 -10.55 6.15
N LYS A 57 -14.35 -9.77 5.54
CA LYS A 57 -15.80 -9.97 5.58
C LYS A 57 -16.35 -10.79 4.41
N HIS A 58 -15.46 -11.35 3.58
CA HIS A 58 -15.79 -12.14 2.40
C HIS A 58 -16.69 -11.44 1.35
N PRO A 59 -16.46 -10.15 1.02
CA PRO A 59 -17.18 -9.51 -0.09
C PRO A 59 -16.91 -10.27 -1.40
N GLY A 60 -17.79 -10.11 -2.38
CA GLY A 60 -17.58 -10.66 -3.72
C GLY A 60 -16.36 -10.03 -4.41
N ARG A 61 -16.12 -8.73 -4.17
CA ARG A 61 -14.89 -8.03 -4.60
C ARG A 61 -14.71 -6.70 -3.86
N VAL A 62 -13.47 -6.24 -3.79
CA VAL A 62 -13.11 -4.87 -3.38
C VAL A 62 -12.45 -4.18 -4.57
N VAL A 63 -12.94 -3.00 -4.93
CA VAL A 63 -12.35 -2.13 -5.95
C VAL A 63 -11.64 -0.99 -5.24
N ALA A 64 -10.31 -0.95 -5.33
CA ALA A 64 -9.51 0.14 -4.79
C ALA A 64 -9.11 1.12 -5.91
N LEU A 65 -9.30 2.42 -5.67
CA LEU A 65 -8.95 3.48 -6.63
C LEU A 65 -8.13 4.58 -5.97
N ASP A 66 -7.17 5.13 -6.70
CA ASP A 66 -6.37 6.27 -6.26
C ASP A 66 -5.94 7.09 -7.47
N PHE A 67 -5.81 8.41 -7.28
CA PHE A 67 -5.22 9.26 -8.31
C PHE A 67 -3.69 9.17 -8.32
N ASN A 68 -3.09 8.73 -7.20
CA ASN A 68 -1.64 8.59 -7.05
C ASN A 68 -1.23 7.15 -7.42
N PRO A 69 -0.54 6.93 -8.55
CA PRO A 69 -0.11 5.59 -8.96
C PRO A 69 0.85 4.93 -7.96
N ALA A 70 1.60 5.69 -7.17
CA ALA A 70 2.46 5.14 -6.12
C ALA A 70 1.66 4.40 -5.04
N GLN A 71 0.46 4.89 -4.70
CA GLN A 71 -0.43 4.24 -3.72
C GLN A 71 -0.98 2.92 -4.26
N LEU A 72 -1.34 2.88 -5.55
CA LEU A 72 -1.75 1.66 -6.21
C LEU A 72 -0.60 0.65 -6.27
N ALA A 73 0.63 1.08 -6.58
CA ALA A 73 1.81 0.21 -6.56
C ALA A 73 2.09 -0.37 -5.16
N CYS A 74 1.85 0.39 -4.08
CA CYS A 74 1.96 -0.10 -2.71
C CYS A 74 0.91 -1.18 -2.40
N LEU A 75 -0.34 -0.94 -2.77
CA LEU A 75 -1.42 -1.91 -2.59
C LEU A 75 -1.16 -3.19 -3.40
N GLU A 76 -0.73 -3.09 -4.66
CA GLU A 76 -0.38 -4.26 -5.48
C GLU A 76 0.72 -5.10 -4.82
N LEU A 77 1.78 -4.47 -4.29
CA LEU A 77 2.84 -5.19 -3.58
C LEU A 77 2.34 -5.91 -2.33
N ARG A 78 1.43 -5.29 -1.58
CA ARG A 78 0.81 -5.94 -0.41
C ARG A 78 -0.06 -7.12 -0.82
N VAL A 79 -0.89 -6.98 -1.85
CA VAL A 79 -1.71 -8.07 -2.39
C VAL A 79 -0.82 -9.24 -2.82
N ALA A 80 0.27 -8.97 -3.54
CA ALA A 80 1.25 -10.00 -3.93
C ALA A 80 1.90 -10.66 -2.70
N ALA A 81 2.30 -9.87 -1.71
CA ALA A 81 2.90 -10.37 -0.47
C ALA A 81 1.95 -11.27 0.32
N TYR A 82 0.65 -10.92 0.42
CA TYR A 82 -0.36 -11.76 1.07
C TYR A 82 -0.58 -13.11 0.36
N ARG A 83 -0.27 -13.18 -0.94
CA ARG A 83 -0.43 -14.42 -1.74
C ARG A 83 0.80 -15.31 -1.69
N GLU A 84 1.99 -14.72 -1.71
CA GLU A 84 3.25 -15.44 -1.91
C GLU A 84 4.06 -15.64 -0.63
N LEU A 85 3.96 -14.73 0.36
CA LEU A 85 4.84 -14.74 1.52
C LEU A 85 4.17 -15.36 2.74
N SER A 86 4.97 -16.00 3.58
CA SER A 86 4.54 -16.34 4.94
C SER A 86 4.33 -15.07 5.77
N HIS A 87 3.60 -15.18 6.88
CA HIS A 87 3.37 -14.05 7.78
C HIS A 87 4.69 -13.40 8.26
N THR A 88 5.69 -14.21 8.63
CA THR A 88 7.00 -13.69 9.05
C THR A 88 7.69 -12.92 7.93
N GLU A 89 7.67 -13.45 6.70
CA GLU A 89 8.27 -12.79 5.54
C GLU A 89 7.53 -11.50 5.15
N LEU A 90 6.21 -11.46 5.31
CA LEU A 90 5.43 -10.24 5.18
C LEU A 90 5.89 -9.19 6.19
N LEU A 91 6.05 -9.54 7.47
CA LEU A 91 6.54 -8.63 8.50
C LEU A 91 7.98 -8.15 8.21
N GLU A 92 8.83 -9.01 7.66
CA GLU A 92 10.14 -8.60 7.17
C GLU A 92 10.03 -7.57 6.05
N LEU A 93 9.27 -7.85 4.99
CA LEU A 93 9.10 -6.96 3.84
C LEU A 93 8.53 -5.59 4.25
N ILE A 94 7.49 -5.59 5.11
CA ILE A 94 6.87 -4.38 5.64
C ILE A 94 7.88 -3.55 6.45
N GLY A 95 8.80 -4.18 7.17
CA GLY A 95 9.78 -3.48 8.01
C GLY A 95 9.49 -3.56 9.51
N SER A 96 8.41 -4.24 9.91
CA SER A 96 8.04 -4.46 11.32
C SER A 96 9.07 -5.27 12.09
N ILE A 97 9.88 -6.08 11.41
CA ILE A 97 11.03 -6.79 11.99
C ILE A 97 12.30 -6.58 11.16
N PRO A 98 13.50 -6.62 11.77
CA PRO A 98 14.76 -6.49 11.05
C PRO A 98 14.95 -7.61 10.02
N SER A 99 15.39 -7.26 8.81
CA SER A 99 15.71 -8.25 7.78
C SER A 99 16.73 -7.70 6.77
N GLN A 100 17.57 -8.58 6.26
CA GLN A 100 18.46 -8.34 5.11
C GLN A 100 17.91 -8.95 3.81
N ARG A 101 16.72 -9.57 3.86
CA ARG A 101 16.15 -10.36 2.76
C ARG A 101 15.10 -9.60 1.95
N ARG A 102 14.77 -8.35 2.29
CA ARG A 102 13.63 -7.61 1.73
C ARG A 102 13.62 -7.52 0.21
N ILE A 103 14.78 -7.31 -0.42
CA ILE A 103 14.88 -7.30 -1.89
C ILE A 103 14.53 -8.67 -2.48
N ALA A 104 14.96 -9.77 -1.86
CA ALA A 104 14.62 -11.11 -2.32
C ALA A 104 13.11 -11.39 -2.16
N LEU A 105 12.51 -10.98 -1.03
CA LEU A 105 11.07 -11.09 -0.79
C LEU A 105 10.25 -10.27 -1.79
N TYR A 106 10.68 -9.04 -2.09
CA TYR A 106 10.10 -8.24 -3.17
C TYR A 106 10.18 -8.96 -4.52
N ARG A 107 11.33 -9.55 -4.87
CA ARG A 107 11.50 -10.26 -6.15
C ARG A 107 10.57 -11.47 -6.28
N GLN A 108 10.20 -12.13 -5.19
CA GLN A 108 9.17 -13.17 -5.18
C GLN A 108 7.79 -12.57 -5.51
N CYS A 109 7.42 -11.48 -4.85
CA CYS A 109 6.15 -10.78 -5.07
C CYS A 109 6.04 -10.15 -6.47
N ALA A 110 7.17 -9.71 -7.04
CA ALA A 110 7.22 -8.94 -8.27
C ALA A 110 6.56 -9.64 -9.47
N TRP A 111 6.46 -10.97 -9.46
CA TRP A 111 5.78 -11.76 -10.51
C TRP A 111 4.27 -11.53 -10.60
N HIS A 112 3.66 -11.05 -9.53
CA HIS A 112 2.22 -10.79 -9.47
C HIS A 112 1.86 -9.32 -9.67
N LEU A 113 2.86 -8.45 -9.84
CA LEU A 113 2.67 -7.02 -10.05
C LEU A 113 2.37 -6.70 -11.51
N SER A 114 1.55 -5.68 -11.71
CA SER A 114 1.45 -5.00 -13.01
C SER A 114 2.82 -4.47 -13.45
N PRO A 115 3.07 -4.32 -14.77
CA PRO A 115 4.32 -3.75 -15.26
C PRO A 115 4.65 -2.40 -14.64
N SER A 116 3.64 -1.53 -14.45
CA SER A 116 3.80 -0.21 -13.83
C SER A 116 4.15 -0.28 -12.35
N ALA A 117 3.51 -1.17 -11.58
CA ALA A 117 3.84 -1.33 -10.16
C ALA A 117 5.23 -1.97 -9.97
N ARG A 118 5.60 -2.91 -10.83
CA ARG A 118 6.96 -3.49 -10.85
C ARG A 118 8.00 -2.40 -11.16
N GLU A 119 7.82 -1.64 -12.24
CA GLU A 119 8.71 -0.54 -12.61
C GLU A 119 8.85 0.49 -11.48
N PHE A 120 7.75 0.87 -10.85
CA PHE A 120 7.77 1.74 -9.68
C PHE A 120 8.70 1.19 -8.60
N TRP A 121 8.49 -0.04 -8.14
CA TRP A 121 9.29 -0.63 -7.06
C TRP A 121 10.73 -0.94 -7.45
N ASP A 122 11.01 -1.31 -8.70
CA ASP A 122 12.37 -1.51 -9.21
C ASP A 122 13.19 -0.21 -9.16
N ASN A 123 12.53 0.95 -9.29
CA ASN A 123 13.11 2.28 -9.11
C ASN A 123 13.17 2.76 -7.64
N HIS A 124 12.62 2.00 -6.69
CA HIS A 124 12.53 2.34 -5.26
C HIS A 124 13.19 1.29 -4.35
N GLN A 125 14.32 0.72 -4.77
CA GLN A 125 15.01 -0.35 -4.03
C GLN A 125 15.49 0.06 -2.63
N THR A 126 15.82 1.33 -2.41
CA THR A 126 16.18 1.83 -1.08
C THR A 126 15.01 1.70 -0.12
N GLN A 127 13.81 2.11 -0.55
CA GLN A 127 12.58 2.00 0.25
C GLN A 127 12.24 0.53 0.56
N ILE A 128 12.48 -0.39 -0.39
CA ILE A 128 12.30 -1.83 -0.13
C ILE A 128 13.28 -2.32 0.94
N THR A 129 14.54 -1.90 0.86
CA THR A 129 15.59 -2.34 1.79
C THR A 129 15.35 -1.80 3.21
N GLU A 130 14.86 -0.58 3.33
CA GLU A 130 14.51 0.06 4.60
C GLU A 130 13.22 -0.50 5.21
N GLY A 131 12.32 -1.05 4.39
CA GLY A 131 11.02 -1.57 4.79
C GLY A 131 9.90 -0.74 4.17
N ILE A 132 9.01 -1.38 3.42
CA ILE A 132 8.02 -0.66 2.61
C ILE A 132 6.98 0.10 3.46
N GLY A 133 6.81 -0.29 4.74
CA GLY A 133 5.91 0.34 5.70
C GLY A 133 6.36 1.74 6.14
N ASP A 134 7.65 2.06 6.07
CA ASP A 134 8.19 3.37 6.46
C ASP A 134 8.46 4.30 5.26
N ALA A 135 8.17 3.83 4.03
CA ALA A 135 8.53 4.52 2.79
C ALA A 135 7.70 5.78 2.51
N GLY A 136 6.57 5.95 3.22
CA GLY A 136 5.65 7.05 2.98
C GLY A 136 6.15 8.38 3.53
N LYS A 137 5.59 9.47 2.99
CA LYS A 137 5.90 10.82 3.46
C LYS A 137 5.46 11.00 4.92
N PHE A 138 4.31 10.45 5.28
CA PHE A 138 3.74 10.59 6.62
C PHE A 138 4.55 9.85 7.69
N GLU A 139 4.99 8.63 7.40
CA GLU A 139 5.80 7.81 8.30
C GLU A 139 7.17 8.44 8.54
N ARG A 140 7.78 9.04 7.51
CA ARG A 140 9.01 9.83 7.66
C ARG A 140 8.84 11.05 8.57
N TYR A 141 7.67 11.70 8.57
CA TYR A 141 7.39 12.77 9.54
C TYR A 141 7.34 12.23 10.96
N PHE A 142 6.66 11.10 11.22
CA PHE A 142 6.66 10.51 12.56
C PHE A 142 8.05 10.06 13.02
N ALA A 143 8.85 9.48 12.13
CA ALA A 143 10.23 9.11 12.42
C ALA A 143 11.07 10.35 12.82
N LEU A 144 10.80 11.50 12.19
CA LEU A 144 11.44 12.77 12.55
C LEU A 144 11.05 13.22 13.96
N PHE A 145 9.75 13.22 14.28
CA PHE A 145 9.26 13.60 15.60
C PHE A 145 9.84 12.70 16.69
N ARG A 146 9.81 11.38 16.51
CA ARG A 146 10.37 10.40 17.46
C ARG A 146 11.87 10.62 17.76
N ARG A 147 12.63 11.14 16.78
CA ARG A 147 14.08 11.36 16.93
C ARG A 147 14.44 12.71 17.53
N ARG A 148 13.52 13.68 17.48
CA ARG A 148 13.81 15.09 17.80
C ARG A 148 13.01 15.65 18.96
N LEU A 149 11.94 14.97 19.38
CA LEU A 149 11.18 15.21 20.61
C LEU A 149 11.36 13.99 21.51
#